data_AF-W1XY79-F1
#
_entry.id   AF-W1XY79-F1
#
_cell.length_a   1.000
_cell.length_b   1.000
_cell.length_c   1.000
_cell.angle_alpha   90.00
_cell.angle_beta   90.00
_cell.angle_gamma   90.00
#
_symmetry.space_group_name_H-M   'P 1'
#
loop_
_entity.id
_entity.type
_entity.pdbx_description
1 polymer ?
#
loop_
_entity_poly.entity_id
_entity_poly.type
_entity_poly.pdbx_seq_one_letter_code
_entity_poly.pdbx_strand_id
1 'polypeptide(L)' 'SQEDFVVRGILDGYLLYEDKIVLFDYKTDHYEYPSQLIERYRGQLSLYAEALSRSYQIDQVEKYLILLGKDMVE' A
#
# COMPACT_ATOMS: atom_id res chain seq x y z
N SER A 1 -20.07 15.49 17.91
CA SER A 1 -18.64 15.56 18.25
C SER A 1 -17.87 15.16 17.00
N GLN A 2 -17.10 16.08 16.41
CA GLN A 2 -16.11 15.71 15.38
C GLN A 2 -14.80 15.55 16.14
N GLU A 3 -14.51 14.32 16.57
CA GLU A 3 -13.21 14.00 17.14
C GLU A 3 -12.25 13.67 15.99
N ASP A 4 -11.05 14.27 16.02
CA ASP A 4 -9.99 13.97 15.07
C ASP A 4 -9.34 12.64 15.45
N PHE A 5 -9.47 11.64 14.58
CA PHE A 5 -8.81 10.35 14.76
C PHE A 5 -7.41 10.38 14.15
N VAL A 6 -6.40 10.01 14.95
CA VAL A 6 -5.03 9.88 14.47
C VAL A 6 -4.80 8.44 14.01
N VAL A 7 -4.70 8.23 12.70
CA VAL A 7 -4.32 6.95 12.10
C VAL A 7 -2.79 6.91 11.95
N ARG A 8 -2.16 5.84 12.47
CA ARG A 8 -0.70 5.61 12.34
C ARG A 8 -0.46 4.23 11.76
N GLY A 9 0.49 4.12 10.85
CA GLY A 9 0.92 2.86 10.27
C GLY A 9 2.38 2.92 9.83
N ILE A 10 2.94 1.76 9.56
CA ILE A 10 4.29 1.59 9.03
C ILE A 10 4.13 0.92 7.68
N LEU A 11 4.61 1.59 6.63
CA LEU A 11 4.71 1.03 5.29
C LEU A 11 6.07 0.37 5.11
N ASP A 12 6.16 -0.66 4.26
CA ASP A 12 7.42 -1.36 3.99
C ASP A 12 8.40 -0.51 3.17
N GLY A 13 7.91 0.19 2.15
CA GLY A 13 8.72 1.14 1.40
C GLY A 13 8.00 1.86 0.26
N TYR A 14 8.67 2.88 -0.28
CA TYR A 14 8.27 3.56 -1.51
C TYR A 14 9.51 4.06 -2.26
N LEU A 15 9.36 4.25 -3.58
CA LEU A 15 10.32 4.96 -4.42
C LEU A 15 9.72 6.32 -4.80
N LEU A 16 10.52 7.37 -4.64
CA LEU A 16 10.15 8.73 -4.97
C LEU A 16 10.77 9.11 -6.33
N TYR A 17 9.94 9.54 -7.26
CA TYR A 17 10.34 10.12 -8.54
C TYR A 17 9.90 11.59 -8.61
N GLU A 18 10.26 12.29 -9.68
CA GLU A 18 9.91 13.71 -9.85
C GLU A 18 8.40 13.95 -9.96
N ASP A 19 7.67 13.03 -10.59
CA ASP A 19 6.25 13.17 -10.93
C ASP A 19 5.34 12.13 -10.25
N LYS A 20 5.91 11.10 -9.64
CA LYS A 20 5.15 10.00 -9.03
C LYS A 20 5.84 9.34 -7.84
N ILE A 21 5.04 8.60 -7.09
CA ILE A 21 5.50 7.73 -6.00
C ILE A 21 5.10 6.29 -6.34
N VAL A 22 6.03 5.35 -6.15
CA VAL A 22 5.75 3.92 -6.22
C VAL A 22 5.73 3.36 -4.81
N LEU A 23 4.55 3.08 -4.28
CA LEU A 23 4.33 2.44 -2.97
C LEU A 23 4.32 0.91 -3.15
N PHE A 24 5.09 0.20 -2.33
CA PHE A 24 5.09 -1.26 -2.30
C PHE A 24 4.98 -1.81 -0.87
N ASP A 25 4.34 -2.96 -0.75
CA ASP A 25 4.13 -3.65 0.52
C ASP A 25 4.18 -5.18 0.28
N TYR A 26 4.84 -5.91 1.17
CA TYR A 26 5.05 -7.35 1.07
C TYR A 26 4.02 -8.10 1.92
N LYS A 27 3.42 -9.15 1.36
CA LYS A 27 2.52 -10.05 2.09
C LYS A 27 2.93 -11.50 1.95
N THR A 28 3.04 -12.16 3.08
CA THR A 28 3.33 -13.60 3.19
C THR A 28 2.07 -14.42 3.47
N ASP A 29 0.90 -13.77 3.54
CA ASP A 29 -0.39 -14.45 3.69
C ASP A 29 -0.57 -15.52 2.62
N HIS A 30 -1.03 -16.70 3.01
CA HIS A 30 -1.46 -17.71 2.05
C HIS A 30 -2.74 -17.24 1.33
N TYR A 31 -2.81 -17.47 0.03
CA TYR A 31 -3.95 -17.09 -0.81
C TYR A 31 -4.16 -18.10 -1.93
N GLU A 32 -5.41 -18.25 -2.36
CA GLU A 32 -5.73 -19.00 -3.57
C GLU A 32 -5.67 -18.09 -4.80
N TYR A 33 -6.21 -16.87 -4.67
CA TYR A 33 -6.26 -15.88 -5.74
C TYR A 33 -5.72 -14.53 -5.26
N PRO A 34 -4.80 -13.88 -6.01
CA PRO A 34 -4.24 -12.56 -5.63
C PRO A 34 -5.30 -11.49 -5.32
N SER A 35 -6.45 -11.54 -6.00
CA SER A 35 -7.57 -10.62 -5.81
C SER A 35 -8.09 -10.57 -4.37
N GLN A 36 -8.00 -11.69 -3.63
CA GLN A 36 -8.41 -11.76 -2.22
C GLN A 36 -7.57 -10.81 -1.35
N LEU A 37 -6.25 -10.82 -1.54
CA LEU A 37 -5.33 -9.97 -0.79
C LEU A 37 -5.41 -8.52 -1.27
N ILE A 38 -5.59 -8.29 -2.57
CA ILE A 38 -5.81 -6.94 -3.11
C ILE A 38 -7.02 -6.28 -2.44
N GLU A 39 -8.17 -6.97 -2.37
CA GLU A 39 -9.37 -6.41 -1.75
C GLU A 39 -9.16 -6.17 -0.25
N ARG A 40 -8.54 -7.13 0.45
CA ARG A 40 -8.25 -7.05 1.89
C ARG A 40 -7.34 -5.87 2.25
N TYR A 41 -6.30 -5.61 1.47
CA TYR A 41 -5.30 -4.56 1.78
C TYR A 41 -5.54 -3.23 1.07
N ARG A 42 -6.56 -3.13 0.18
CA ARG A 42 -6.88 -1.89 -0.55
C ARG A 42 -7.04 -0.69 0.37
N GLY A 43 -7.74 -0.85 1.49
CA GLY A 43 -7.98 0.23 2.45
C GLY A 43 -6.68 0.79 3.04
N GLN A 44 -5.82 -0.10 3.56
CA GLN A 44 -4.53 0.27 4.13
C GLN A 44 -3.62 0.94 3.09
N LEU A 45 -3.49 0.36 1.90
CA LEU A 45 -2.68 0.94 0.82
C LEU A 45 -3.18 2.32 0.40
N SER A 46 -4.49 2.56 0.48
CA SER A 46 -5.07 3.87 0.18
C SER A 46 -4.71 4.91 1.23
N LEU A 47 -4.70 4.55 2.52
CA LEU A 47 -4.25 5.43 3.60
C LEU A 47 -2.76 5.79 3.48
N TYR A 48 -1.92 4.83 3.10
CA TYR A 48 -0.51 5.10 2.84
C TYR A 48 -0.30 6.01 1.63
N ALA A 49 -1.02 5.77 0.54
CA ALA A 49 -0.96 6.63 -0.63
C ALA A 49 -1.40 8.07 -0.31
N GLU A 50 -2.47 8.25 0.46
CA GLU A 50 -2.95 9.56 0.91
C GLU A 50 -1.89 10.27 1.78
N ALA A 51 -1.27 9.56 2.71
CA ALA A 51 -0.21 10.11 3.55
C ALA A 51 1.01 10.55 2.72
N LEU A 52 1.49 9.69 1.82
CA LEU A 52 2.63 9.98 0.95
C LEU A 52 2.35 11.16 0.01
N SER A 53 1.17 11.17 -0.61
CA SER A 53 0.75 12.26 -1.49
C SER A 53 0.75 13.61 -0.77
N ARG A 54 0.20 13.66 0.45
CA ARG A 54 0.22 14.87 1.30
C ARG A 54 1.63 15.26 1.74
N SER A 55 2.51 14.30 2.07
CA SER A 55 3.87 14.60 2.52
C SER A 55 4.75 15.16 1.41
N TYR A 56 4.60 14.65 0.19
CA TYR A 56 5.45 15.01 -0.95
C TYR A 56 4.82 16.00 -1.92
N GLN A 57 3.52 16.30 -1.78
CA GLN A 57 2.76 17.12 -2.73
C GLN A 57 2.77 16.54 -4.15
N ILE A 58 2.71 15.20 -4.25
CA ILE A 58 2.65 14.43 -5.50
C ILE A 58 1.35 13.63 -5.49
N ASP A 59 0.49 13.84 -6.47
CA ASP A 59 -0.83 13.19 -6.52
C ASP A 59 -0.78 11.78 -7.13
N GLN A 60 0.21 11.50 -7.97
CA GLN A 60 0.34 10.20 -8.63
C GLN A 60 1.07 9.19 -7.72
N VAL A 61 0.29 8.30 -7.11
CA VAL A 61 0.81 7.18 -6.31
C VAL A 61 0.39 5.84 -6.91
N GLU A 62 1.36 5.11 -7.45
CA GLU A 62 1.20 3.73 -7.91
C GLU A 62 1.34 2.79 -6.71
N LYS A 63 0.47 1.77 -6.63
CA LYS A 63 0.37 0.87 -5.47
C LYS A 63 0.63 -0.57 -5.90
N TYR A 64 1.63 -1.21 -5.30
CA TYR A 64 2.02 -2.58 -5.59
C TYR A 64 1.95 -3.44 -4.32
N LEU A 65 1.31 -4.59 -4.43
CA LEU A 65 1.29 -5.60 -3.38
C LEU A 65 2.13 -6.79 -3.85
N ILE A 66 3.24 -7.05 -3.16
CA ILE A 66 4.18 -8.11 -3.52
C ILE A 66 3.82 -9.35 -2.71
N LEU A 67 3.31 -10.36 -3.41
CA LEU A 67 2.79 -11.57 -2.78
C LEU A 67 3.87 -12.65 -2.72
N LEU A 68 4.18 -13.10 -1.50
CA LEU A 68 5.21 -14.10 -1.21
C LEU A 68 4.64 -15.35 -0.53
N GLY A 69 3.32 -15.43 -0.36
CA GLY A 69 2.65 -16.52 0.37
C GLY A 69 2.18 -17.71 -0.47
N LYS A 70 2.62 -17.82 -1.73
CA LYS A 70 2.35 -18.98 -2.60
C LYS A 70 3.56 -19.90 -2.60
N ASP A 71 3.32 -21.20 -2.41
CA ASP A 71 4.39 -22.22 -2.36
C ASP A 71 5.12 -22.43 -3.69
N MET A 72 4.56 -21.93 -4.79
CA MET A 72 5.19 -21.95 -6.12
C MET A 72 5.43 -20.54 -6.63
N VAL A 73 6.68 -20.25 -6.97
CA VAL A 73 7.09 -19.10 -7.78
C VAL A 73 6.67 -19.41 -9.22
N GLU A 74 5.67 -18.70 -9.73
CA GLU A 74 5.37 -18.64 -11.18
C GLU A 74 5.98 -17.37 -11.77
#